data_AF-A0A482VSV9-F1
#
_entry.id   AF-A0A482VSV9-F1
#
_cell.length_a   1.000
_cell.length_b   1.000
_cell.length_c   1.000
_cell.angle_alpha   90.00
_cell.angle_beta   90.00
_cell.angle_gamma   90.00
#
_symmetry.space_group_name_H-M   'P 1'
#
loop_
_entity.id
_entity.type
_entity.pdbx_description
1 polymer ?
#
loop_
_entity_poly.entity_id
_entity_poly.type
_entity_poly.pdbx_seq_one_letter_code
_entity_poly.pdbx_strand_id
1 'polypeptide(L)'
;MQSTYIAQLFLVDHGLLPTRLYKGEKTVTASRNGVHTSDEFIKILCSKQPEKFVWLPVTAQNLHTEIIGKHLVVGGTENGKVVNIGRGAYQEEVVVGKVCSYNIGNALMYFPYQDQEL
;
A
#
# COMPACT_ATOMS: atom_id res chain seq x y z
N MET A 1 -5.14 18.94 -4.78
CA MET A 1 -4.61 17.60 -4.45
C MET A 1 -3.51 17.25 -5.44
N GLN A 2 -2.33 16.89 -4.96
CA GLN A 2 -1.24 16.42 -5.82
C GLN A 2 -1.56 15.01 -6.33
N SER A 3 -1.29 14.74 -7.61
CA SER A 3 -1.50 13.40 -8.17
C SER A 3 -0.53 12.41 -7.54
N THR A 4 -1.07 11.26 -7.14
CA THR A 4 -0.31 10.18 -6.50
C THR A 4 -0.38 8.91 -7.31
N TYR A 5 0.71 8.17 -7.34
CA TYR A 5 0.82 6.83 -7.92
C TYR A 5 0.99 5.79 -6.82
N ILE A 6 0.63 4.55 -7.13
CA ILE A 6 0.96 3.40 -6.29
C ILE A 6 2.37 2.93 -6.69
N ALA A 7 3.28 3.01 -5.74
CA ALA A 7 4.64 2.54 -5.89
C ALA A 7 4.89 1.27 -5.07
N GLN A 8 6.01 0.61 -5.32
CA GLN A 8 6.52 -0.52 -4.57
C GLN A 8 8.02 -0.33 -4.38
N LEU A 9 8.49 -0.57 -3.16
CA LEU A 9 9.90 -0.52 -2.77
C LEU A 9 10.33 -1.87 -2.17
N PHE A 10 11.55 -2.31 -2.46
CA PHE A 10 12.17 -3.42 -1.75
C PHE A 10 12.95 -2.89 -0.54
N LEU A 11 12.64 -3.42 0.63
CA LEU A 11 13.39 -3.18 1.85
C LEU A 11 14.11 -4.47 2.27
N VAL A 12 15.41 -4.35 2.51
CA VAL A 12 16.22 -5.43 3.07
C VAL A 12 15.59 -5.87 4.40
N ASP A 13 15.57 -7.18 4.65
CA ASP A 13 14.96 -7.82 5.83
C ASP A 13 13.44 -7.70 6.00
N HIS A 14 12.75 -7.01 5.09
CA HIS A 14 11.31 -6.77 5.19
C HIS A 14 10.52 -7.26 3.98
N GLY A 15 11.04 -7.08 2.77
CA GLY A 15 10.43 -7.57 1.53
C GLY A 15 9.98 -6.45 0.60
N LEU A 16 8.92 -6.71 -0.19
CA LEU A 16 8.39 -5.77 -1.18
C LEU A 16 7.16 -5.07 -0.60
N LEU A 17 7.22 -3.76 -0.45
CA LEU A 17 6.20 -2.98 0.24
C LEU A 17 5.54 -1.96 -0.69
N PRO A 18 4.20 -1.94 -0.78
CA PRO A 18 3.48 -0.92 -1.53
C PRO A 18 3.50 0.41 -0.77
N THR A 19 3.57 1.51 -1.51
CA THR A 19 3.53 2.87 -0.95
C THR A 19 3.03 3.89 -1.97
N ARG A 20 3.02 5.16 -1.59
CA ARG A 20 2.68 6.32 -2.40
C ARG A 20 3.91 6.92 -3.06
N LEU A 21 3.77 7.33 -4.31
CA LEU A 21 4.70 8.23 -5.00
C LEU A 21 3.93 9.47 -5.46
N TYR A 22 4.45 10.67 -5.16
CA TYR A 22 3.87 11.91 -5.70
C TYR A 22 4.40 12.18 -7.11
N LYS A 23 3.54 12.74 -7.97
CA LYS A 23 3.95 13.15 -9.30
C LYS A 23 5.06 14.19 -9.25
N GLY A 24 6.17 13.90 -9.92
CA GLY A 24 7.36 14.74 -9.98
C GLY A 24 8.47 14.32 -9.00
N GLU A 25 8.12 13.57 -7.96
CA GLU A 25 9.08 13.04 -7.00
C GLU A 25 9.81 11.81 -7.55
N LYS A 26 11.00 11.57 -7.01
CA LYS A 26 11.82 10.39 -7.31
C LYS A 26 12.06 9.50 -6.10
N THR A 27 11.71 9.97 -4.92
CA THR A 27 11.80 9.24 -3.66
C THR A 27 10.44 8.67 -3.29
N VAL A 28 10.46 7.50 -2.67
CA VAL A 28 9.30 6.95 -1.97
C VAL A 28 9.71 6.56 -0.56
N THR A 29 8.76 6.65 0.35
CA THR A 29 8.91 6.18 1.73
C THR A 29 7.99 4.98 1.91
N ALA A 30 8.42 3.88 2.50
CA ALA A 30 7.58 2.74 2.82
C ALA A 30 7.50 2.53 4.34
N SER A 31 6.42 1.93 4.83
CA SER A 31 6.25 1.66 6.26
C SER A 31 6.62 0.21 6.57
N ARG A 32 7.51 0.00 7.54
CA ARG A 32 7.71 -1.27 8.27
C ARG A 32 8.60 -1.02 9.49
N ASN A 33 8.05 -1.17 10.70
CA ASN A 33 8.78 -0.92 11.95
C ASN A 33 9.42 0.48 11.94
N GLY A 34 8.64 1.48 11.52
CA GLY A 34 9.12 2.82 11.15
C GLY A 34 9.01 3.08 9.65
N VAL A 35 9.63 4.17 9.19
CA VAL A 35 9.63 4.60 7.79
C VAL A 35 10.98 4.37 7.13
N HIS A 36 10.96 4.05 5.84
CA HIS A 36 12.17 3.80 5.06
C HIS A 36 12.07 4.49 3.71
N THR A 37 12.98 5.42 3.44
CA THR A 37 12.99 6.22 2.21
C THR A 37 14.06 5.73 1.27
N SER A 38 13.72 5.64 -0.02
CA SER A 38 14.65 5.29 -1.10
C SER A 38 14.25 5.99 -2.39
N ASP A 39 15.24 6.30 -3.22
CA ASP A 39 15.12 6.73 -4.62
C ASP A 39 15.55 5.63 -5.61
N GLU A 40 15.85 4.43 -5.12
CA GLU A 40 16.36 3.32 -5.92
C GLU A 40 15.34 2.18 -6.03
N PHE A 41 15.41 1.44 -7.15
CA PHE A 41 14.63 0.22 -7.40
C PHE A 41 13.11 0.35 -7.21
N ILE A 42 12.57 1.55 -7.38
CA ILE A 42 11.14 1.85 -7.26
C ILE A 42 10.39 1.32 -8.48
N LYS A 43 9.30 0.60 -8.24
CA LYS A 43 8.35 0.19 -9.28
C LYS A 43 7.04 0.92 -9.11
N ILE A 44 6.37 1.25 -10.22
CA ILE A 44 5.04 1.87 -10.22
C ILE A 44 4.05 0.84 -10.77
N LEU A 45 2.87 0.74 -10.14
CA LEU A 45 1.79 -0.09 -10.66
C LEU A 45 1.25 0.52 -11.95
N CYS A 46 1.39 -0.22 -13.05
CA CYS A 46 0.93 0.15 -14.37
C CYS A 46 0.09 -0.98 -14.97
N SER A 47 -0.93 -0.64 -15.77
CA SER A 47 -1.75 -1.60 -16.50
C SER A 47 -2.17 -1.02 -17.84
N LYS A 48 -2.30 -1.89 -18.85
CA LYS A 48 -2.95 -1.55 -20.13
C LYS A 48 -4.48 -1.48 -20.02
N GLN A 49 -5.03 -1.99 -18.91
CA GLN A 49 -6.46 -2.06 -18.60
C GLN A 49 -6.72 -1.51 -17.20
N PRO A 50 -6.44 -0.21 -16.94
CA PRO A 50 -6.62 0.40 -15.63
C PRO A 50 -8.09 0.38 -15.16
N GLU A 51 -9.05 0.35 -16.09
CA GLU A 51 -10.49 0.28 -15.85
C GLU A 51 -10.95 -1.01 -15.15
N LYS A 52 -10.10 -2.04 -15.12
CA LYS A 52 -10.38 -3.30 -14.40
C LYS A 52 -10.07 -3.22 -12.91
N PHE A 53 -9.46 -2.14 -12.44
CA PHE A 53 -9.20 -1.92 -11.02
C PHE A 53 -10.27 -1.03 -10.42
N VAL A 54 -10.74 -1.41 -9.23
CA VAL A 54 -11.71 -0.64 -8.45
C VAL A 54 -11.27 -0.58 -7.00
N TRP A 55 -11.44 0.58 -6.38
CA TRP A 55 -11.30 0.72 -4.93
C TRP A 55 -12.60 0.29 -4.25
N LEU A 56 -12.50 -0.66 -3.32
CA LEU A 56 -13.63 -1.11 -2.51
C LEU A 56 -13.51 -0.51 -1.10
N PRO A 57 -14.54 0.20 -0.60
CA PRO A 57 -14.53 0.68 0.77
C PRO A 57 -14.72 -0.49 1.73
N VAL A 58 -13.75 -0.72 2.62
CA VAL A 58 -13.76 -1.79 3.61
C VAL A 58 -13.14 -1.32 4.93
N THR A 59 -13.43 -2.02 6.03
CA THR A 59 -12.78 -1.82 7.33
C THR A 59 -11.83 -2.97 7.65
N ALA A 60 -10.90 -2.76 8.59
CA ALA A 60 -9.96 -3.80 9.02
C ALA A 60 -10.68 -5.05 9.56
N GLN A 61 -11.83 -4.86 10.22
CA GLN A 61 -12.62 -5.94 10.80
C GLN A 61 -13.32 -6.77 9.72
N ASN A 62 -13.88 -6.12 8.71
CA ASN A 62 -14.79 -6.77 7.75
C ASN A 62 -14.12 -7.08 6.41
N LEU A 63 -12.85 -6.73 6.21
CA LEU A 63 -12.15 -6.94 4.93
C LEU A 63 -12.35 -8.36 4.39
N HIS A 64 -12.19 -9.39 5.22
CA HIS A 64 -12.28 -10.79 4.80
C HIS A 64 -13.69 -11.22 4.33
N THR A 65 -14.76 -10.61 4.83
CA THR A 65 -16.14 -10.89 4.39
C THR A 65 -16.53 -10.06 3.18
N GLU A 66 -16.08 -8.80 3.11
CA GLU A 66 -16.43 -7.87 2.04
C GLU A 66 -15.74 -8.20 0.70
N ILE A 67 -14.61 -8.92 0.74
CA ILE A 67 -13.82 -9.27 -0.46
C ILE A 67 -14.16 -10.64 -1.03
N ILE A 68 -15.16 -11.34 -0.52
CA ILE A 68 -15.53 -12.67 -1.02
C ILE A 68 -15.86 -12.59 -2.51
N GLY A 69 -15.21 -13.44 -3.32
CA GLY A 69 -15.33 -13.43 -4.78
C GLY A 69 -14.63 -12.26 -5.47
N LYS A 70 -13.75 -11.53 -4.78
CA LYS A 70 -12.90 -10.46 -5.33
C LYS A 70 -11.42 -10.87 -5.28
N HIS A 71 -10.63 -10.30 -6.19
CA HIS A 71 -9.18 -10.49 -6.21
C HIS A 71 -8.50 -9.21 -5.72
N LEU A 72 -8.00 -9.23 -4.49
CA LEU A 72 -7.19 -8.14 -3.98
C LEU A 72 -5.88 -8.02 -4.76
N VAL A 73 -5.50 -6.79 -5.09
CA VAL A 73 -4.22 -6.53 -5.76
C VAL A 73 -3.08 -6.78 -4.78
N VAL A 74 -2.16 -7.67 -5.16
CA VAL A 74 -0.96 -7.94 -4.37
C VAL A 74 0.00 -6.76 -4.48
N GLY A 75 0.30 -6.15 -3.35
CA GLY A 75 1.25 -5.03 -3.24
C GLY A 75 2.69 -5.48 -2.99
N GLY A 76 2.88 -6.73 -2.58
CA GLY A 76 4.18 -7.34 -2.37
C GLY A 76 4.14 -8.37 -1.24
N THR A 77 5.24 -8.48 -0.52
CA THR A 77 5.40 -9.41 0.60
C THR A 77 6.11 -8.75 1.77
N GLU A 78 5.65 -9.07 2.98
CA GLU A 78 6.27 -8.66 4.23
C GLU A 78 6.56 -9.91 5.06
N ASN A 79 7.83 -10.16 5.38
CA ASN A 79 8.25 -11.32 6.19
C ASN A 79 7.64 -12.65 5.70
N GLY A 80 7.60 -12.84 4.38
CA GLY A 80 7.03 -14.03 3.73
C GLY A 80 5.50 -14.06 3.62
N LYS A 81 4.79 -13.07 4.14
CA LYS A 81 3.32 -12.94 4.02
C LYS A 81 2.96 -11.99 2.89
N VAL A 82 1.92 -12.32 2.13
CA VAL A 82 1.41 -11.44 1.07
C VAL A 82 0.75 -10.22 1.69
N VAL A 83 1.11 -9.02 1.23
CA VAL A 83 0.41 -7.77 1.56
C VAL A 83 -0.32 -7.25 0.34
N ASN A 84 -1.48 -6.62 0.57
CA ASN A 84 -2.29 -6.03 -0.49
C ASN A 84 -2.15 -4.51 -0.52
N ILE A 85 -2.59 -3.91 -1.63
CA ILE A 85 -2.55 -2.45 -1.80
C ILE A 85 -3.81 -1.84 -1.16
N GLY A 86 -3.61 -0.90 -0.24
CA GLY A 86 -4.67 -0.09 0.36
C GLY A 86 -4.53 1.39 0.04
N ARG A 87 -5.64 2.11 0.14
CA ARG A 87 -5.69 3.56 0.03
C ARG A 87 -6.70 4.12 1.02
N GLY A 88 -6.36 5.23 1.67
CA GLY A 88 -7.23 5.93 2.61
C GLY A 88 -7.18 7.44 2.40
N ALA A 89 -8.15 8.13 3.00
CA ALA A 89 -8.06 9.57 3.23
C ALA A 89 -7.60 9.78 4.68
N TYR A 90 -6.52 10.53 4.88
CA TYR A 90 -5.98 10.84 6.20
C TYR A 90 -5.42 12.27 6.18
N GLN A 91 -5.84 13.11 7.12
CA GLN A 91 -5.38 14.52 7.22
C GLN A 91 -5.45 15.26 5.87
N GLU A 92 -6.60 15.16 5.17
CA GLU A 92 -6.84 15.77 3.85
C GLU A 92 -5.98 15.24 2.70
N GLU A 93 -5.19 14.19 2.93
CA GLU A 93 -4.37 13.53 1.92
C GLU A 93 -4.89 12.15 1.54
N VAL A 94 -4.63 11.77 0.29
CA VAL A 94 -4.76 10.38 -0.16
C VAL A 94 -3.46 9.65 0.19
N VAL A 95 -3.55 8.67 1.08
CA VAL A 95 -2.42 7.80 1.48
C VAL A 95 -2.53 6.44 0.80
N VAL A 96 -1.39 5.84 0.46
CA VAL A 96 -1.29 4.48 -0.10
C VAL A 96 -0.32 3.70 0.77
N GLY A 97 -0.64 2.44 1.02
CA GLY A 97 0.13 1.61 1.94
C GLY A 97 -0.22 0.13 1.83
N LYS A 98 0.35 -0.65 2.76
CA LYS A 98 0.19 -2.10 2.81
C LYS A 98 -1.03 -2.46 3.65
N VAL A 99 -1.85 -3.38 3.16
CA VAL A 99 -2.95 -3.99 3.91
C VAL A 99 -2.53 -5.40 4.31
N CYS A 100 -2.49 -5.66 5.62
CA CYS A 100 -2.14 -6.94 6.19
C CYS A 100 -3.36 -7.88 6.21
N SER A 101 -3.89 -8.20 5.03
CA SER A 101 -5.12 -8.99 4.83
C SER A 101 -5.07 -10.39 5.43
N TYR A 102 -3.86 -10.92 5.69
CA TYR A 102 -3.64 -12.18 6.38
C TYR A 102 -4.07 -12.17 7.86
N ASN A 103 -4.29 -11.00 8.46
CA ASN A 103 -4.79 -10.86 9.84
C ASN A 103 -6.33 -10.82 9.83
N ILE A 104 -6.97 -11.99 9.83
CA ILE A 104 -8.44 -12.10 9.82
C ILE A 104 -9.05 -11.36 11.03
N GLY A 105 -10.07 -10.53 10.77
CA GLY A 105 -10.74 -9.72 11.79
C GLY A 105 -9.97 -8.46 12.23
N ASN A 106 -8.73 -8.27 11.75
CA ASN A 106 -7.91 -7.10 12.07
C ASN A 106 -6.91 -6.80 10.94
N ALA A 107 -7.39 -6.69 9.71
CA ALA A 107 -6.59 -6.45 8.52
C ALA A 107 -6.19 -4.96 8.42
N LEU A 108 -5.30 -4.53 9.30
CA LEU A 108 -4.83 -3.15 9.36
C LEU A 108 -4.12 -2.74 8.07
N MET A 109 -4.30 -1.47 7.71
CA MET A 109 -3.53 -0.80 6.68
C MET A 109 -2.46 0.03 7.37
N TYR A 110 -1.22 -0.10 6.92
CA TYR A 110 -0.10 0.71 7.39
C TYR A 110 0.45 1.58 6.26
N PHE A 111 0.76 2.83 6.57
CA PHE A 111 1.28 3.80 5.61
C PHE A 111 2.25 4.79 6.26
N PRO A 112 3.17 5.37 5.47
CA PRO A 112 4.04 6.45 5.96
C PRO A 112 3.29 7.78 5.99
N TYR A 113 3.44 8.54 7.08
CA TYR A 113 2.94 9.90 7.21
C TYR A 113 3.84 10.70 8.17
N GLN A 114 4.37 11.84 7.71
CA GLN A 114 5.23 12.72 8.52
C GLN A 114 6.32 11.95 9.31
N ASP A 115 7.11 11.14 8.59
CA ASP A 115 8.18 10.30 9.13
C ASP A 115 7.77 9.23 10.16
N GLN A 116 6.48 8.89 10.19
CA GLN A 116 5.92 7.83 11.04
C GLN A 116 5.22 6.75 10.23
N GLU A 117 5.27 5.51 10.73
CA GLU A 117 4.38 4.44 10.30
C GLU A 117 3.08 4.55 11.11
N LEU A 118 1.96 4.72 10.40
CA LEU A 118 0.61 4.75 10.95
C LEU A 118 -0.22 3.60 10.42
#